data_AF-A0A4Y2U824-F1
#
_entry.id   AF-A0A4Y2U824-F1
#
_cell.length_a   1.000
_cell.length_b   1.000
_cell.length_c   1.000
_cell.angle_alpha   90.00
_cell.angle_beta   90.00
_cell.angle_gamma   90.00
#
_symmetry.space_group_name_H-M   'P 1'
#
loop_
_entity.id
_entity.type
_entity.pdbx_description
1 polymer ?
#
loop_
_entity_poly.entity_id
_entity_poly.type
_entity_poly.pdbx_seq_one_letter_code
_entity_poly.pdbx_strand_id
1 'polypeptide(L)'
;MSSEILFDETMIPTVYQEKFLANPKNKNRLISIMMNKFSSLSMTCKKAEKDANCLIVNSALALVPTHQSLVVIGEDVDLIVILIGIFTFYSVYFLKPGKGKIAEMIFSPHTALEKTIADNILFIHANSGCDTT
;
A
#
# COMPACT_ATOMS: atom_id res chain seq x y z
N MET A 1 6.69 27.74 -1.93
CA MET A 1 5.58 27.26 -1.09
C MET A 1 4.42 26.87 -1.99
N SER A 2 3.85 25.67 -1.85
CA SER A 2 2.64 25.28 -2.61
C SER A 2 1.39 25.87 -1.97
N SER A 3 0.46 26.39 -2.77
CA SER A 3 -0.76 27.04 -2.27
C SER A 3 -1.71 26.03 -1.62
N GLU A 4 -2.39 26.47 -0.57
CA GLU A 4 -3.54 25.76 -0.03
C GLU A 4 -4.70 25.85 -1.04
N ILE A 5 -5.34 24.72 -1.32
CA ILE A 5 -6.44 24.62 -2.27
C ILE A 5 -7.66 24.12 -1.50
N LEU A 6 -8.77 24.83 -1.59
CA LEU A 6 -10.05 24.40 -1.05
C LEU A 6 -10.77 23.59 -2.13
N PHE A 7 -10.98 22.30 -1.90
CA PHE A 7 -11.61 21.37 -2.84
C PHE A 7 -12.57 20.40 -2.13
N ASP A 8 -13.48 19.80 -2.89
CA ASP A 8 -14.40 18.75 -2.43
C ASP A 8 -14.30 17.50 -3.32
N GLU A 9 -15.17 16.51 -3.08
CA GLU A 9 -15.21 15.24 -3.81
C GLU A 9 -15.48 15.37 -5.31
N THR A 10 -16.08 16.49 -5.75
CA THR A 10 -16.53 16.70 -7.13
C THR A 10 -15.60 17.59 -7.94
N MET A 11 -14.64 18.23 -7.29
CA MET A 11 -13.74 19.19 -7.93
C MET A 11 -12.70 18.48 -8.81
N ILE A 12 -12.55 18.95 -10.05
CA ILE A 12 -11.47 18.52 -10.94
C ILE A 12 -10.19 19.28 -10.58
N PRO A 13 -9.07 18.60 -10.27
CA PRO A 13 -7.82 19.27 -9.95
C PRO A 13 -7.28 20.07 -11.14
N THR A 14 -6.96 21.35 -10.92
CA THR A 14 -6.36 22.24 -11.94
C THR A 14 -4.84 22.37 -11.79
N VAL A 15 -4.26 21.71 -10.78
CA VAL A 15 -2.83 21.71 -10.50
C VAL A 15 -2.25 20.30 -10.63
N TYR A 16 -0.97 20.20 -10.96
CA TYR A 16 -0.25 18.93 -11.00
C TYR A 16 -0.22 18.26 -9.62
N GLN A 17 -0.30 16.93 -9.60
CA GLN A 17 -0.34 16.10 -8.39
C GLN A 17 0.81 16.39 -7.44
N GLU A 18 2.05 16.48 -7.94
CA GLU A 18 3.23 16.76 -7.12
C GLU A 18 3.10 18.08 -6.36
N LYS A 19 2.67 19.14 -7.07
CA LYS A 19 2.46 20.46 -6.47
C LYS A 19 1.31 20.44 -5.47
N PHE A 20 0.21 19.75 -5.80
CA PHE A 20 -0.93 19.60 -4.90
C PHE A 20 -0.54 18.90 -3.61
N LEU A 21 0.11 17.73 -3.73
CA LEU A 21 0.54 16.91 -2.62
C LEU A 21 1.68 17.57 -1.85
N ALA A 22 2.51 18.44 -2.45
CA ALA A 22 3.56 19.15 -1.70
C ALA A 22 3.03 20.02 -0.54
N ASN A 23 1.74 20.41 -0.54
CA ASN A 23 1.13 21.14 0.57
C ASN A 23 0.50 20.17 1.60
N PRO A 24 0.94 20.19 2.88
CA PRO A 24 0.40 19.31 3.91
C PRO A 24 -1.09 19.46 4.20
N LYS A 25 -1.65 20.67 4.08
CA LYS A 25 -3.09 20.91 4.28
C LYS A 25 -3.90 20.25 3.18
N ASN A 26 -3.44 20.32 1.93
CA ASN A 26 -4.07 19.64 0.79
C ASN A 26 -4.03 18.12 0.99
N LYS A 27 -2.87 17.55 1.38
CA LYS A 27 -2.75 16.11 1.71
C LYS A 27 -3.75 15.71 2.79
N ASN A 28 -3.78 16.44 3.90
CA ASN A 28 -4.66 16.12 5.03
C ASN A 28 -6.13 16.19 4.65
N ARG A 29 -6.55 17.22 3.91
CA ARG A 29 -7.93 17.35 3.42
C ARG A 29 -8.30 16.19 2.49
N LEU A 30 -7.41 15.80 1.57
CA LEU A 30 -7.64 14.68 0.66
C LEU A 30 -7.81 13.36 1.44
N ILE A 31 -6.92 13.10 2.40
CA ILE A 31 -6.99 11.91 3.26
C ILE A 31 -8.31 11.90 4.05
N SER A 32 -8.71 13.03 4.64
CA SER A 32 -9.98 13.12 5.38
C SER A 32 -11.20 12.84 4.50
N ILE A 33 -11.23 13.39 3.28
CA ILE A 33 -12.31 13.12 2.32
C ILE A 33 -12.36 11.63 1.98
N MET A 34 -11.22 11.01 1.66
CA MET A 34 -11.14 9.59 1.35
C MET A 34 -11.58 8.71 2.54
N MET A 35 -11.08 8.99 3.74
CA MET A 35 -11.46 8.25 4.95
C MET A 35 -12.96 8.34 5.23
N ASN A 36 -13.56 9.53 5.07
CA ASN A 36 -15.00 9.72 5.24
C ASN A 36 -15.78 8.91 4.20
N LYS A 37 -15.34 8.93 2.93
CA LYS A 37 -15.98 8.18 1.85
C LYS A 37 -15.96 6.67 2.11
N PHE A 38 -14.81 6.11 2.45
CA PHE A 38 -14.69 4.69 2.78
C PHE A 38 -15.47 4.33 4.04
N SER A 39 -15.47 5.18 5.06
CA SER A 39 -16.27 4.97 6.28
C SER A 39 -17.78 4.96 5.96
N SER A 40 -18.24 5.80 5.03
CA SER A 40 -19.64 5.80 4.57
C SER A 40 -20.05 4.50 3.88
N LEU A 41 -19.08 3.76 3.33
CA LEU A 41 -19.24 2.43 2.74
C LEU A 41 -18.98 1.30 3.75
N SER A 42 -18.94 1.62 5.06
CA SER A 42 -18.65 0.67 6.14
C SER A 42 -17.29 -0.01 6.03
N MET A 43 -16.31 0.64 5.38
CA MET A 43 -14.94 0.16 5.31
C MET A 43 -14.11 0.75 6.44
N THR A 44 -13.41 -0.12 7.19
CA THR A 44 -12.47 0.31 8.24
C THR A 44 -11.25 0.99 7.63
N CYS A 45 -10.97 2.22 8.05
CA CYS A 45 -9.83 3.00 7.59
C CYS A 45 -8.77 3.13 8.69
N LYS A 46 -7.50 3.04 8.29
CA LYS A 46 -6.36 3.39 9.15
C LYS A 46 -5.46 4.37 8.40
N LYS A 47 -4.89 5.35 9.12
CA LYS A 47 -3.95 6.33 8.58
C LYS A 47 -2.56 6.05 9.14
N ALA A 48 -1.57 5.92 8.27
CA ALA A 48 -0.16 5.88 8.68
C ALA A 48 0.37 7.30 8.90
N GLU A 49 1.26 7.48 9.87
CA GLU A 49 1.95 8.77 10.08
C GLU A 49 3.07 9.00 9.06
N LYS A 50 3.68 7.91 8.58
CA LYS A 50 4.77 7.89 7.60
C LYS A 50 4.43 6.92 6.49
N ASP A 51 5.35 6.02 6.17
CA ASP A 51 5.12 4.91 5.27
C ASP A 51 3.99 3.99 5.75
N ALA A 52 3.19 3.50 4.82
CA ALA A 52 2.02 2.68 5.10
C ALA A 52 2.32 1.17 5.04
N ASN A 53 3.46 0.74 4.49
CA ASN A 53 3.74 -0.67 4.23
C ASN A 53 3.74 -1.48 5.53
N CYS A 54 4.42 -0.97 6.56
CA CYS A 54 4.40 -1.59 7.89
C CYS A 54 2.97 -1.68 8.48
N LEU A 55 2.15 -0.63 8.31
CA LEU A 55 0.79 -0.62 8.85
C LEU A 55 -0.13 -1.60 8.12
N ILE A 56 0.04 -1.72 6.79
CA ILE A 56 -0.69 -2.66 5.94
C ILE A 56 -0.35 -4.10 6.35
N VAL A 57 0.95 -4.41 6.44
CA VAL A 57 1.42 -5.76 6.79
C VAL A 57 1.02 -6.16 8.20
N ASN A 58 1.16 -5.27 9.18
CA ASN A 58 0.71 -5.53 10.55
C ASN A 58 -0.82 -5.71 10.62
N SER A 59 -1.58 -4.99 9.79
CA SER A 59 -3.03 -5.18 9.72
C SER A 59 -3.39 -6.54 9.10
N ALA A 60 -2.67 -6.97 8.05
CA ALA A 60 -2.83 -8.31 7.49
C ALA A 60 -2.49 -9.39 8.54
N LEU A 61 -1.38 -9.25 9.26
CA LEU A 61 -0.96 -10.17 10.33
C LEU A 61 -2.04 -10.34 11.40
N ALA A 62 -2.67 -9.25 11.81
CA ALA A 62 -3.75 -9.28 12.81
C ALA A 62 -5.02 -10.00 12.31
N LEU A 63 -5.26 -10.04 11.00
CA LEU A 63 -6.43 -10.66 10.40
C LEU A 63 -6.22 -12.15 10.06
N VAL A 64 -4.96 -12.60 9.93
CA VAL A 64 -4.62 -13.98 9.56
C VAL A 64 -5.28 -15.03 10.47
N PRO A 65 -5.31 -14.88 11.81
CA PRO A 65 -5.91 -15.91 12.67
C PRO A 65 -7.42 -16.07 12.48
N THR A 66 -8.10 -15.07 11.92
CA THR A 66 -9.56 -15.00 11.82
C THR A 66 -10.08 -15.16 10.40
N HIS A 67 -9.19 -15.19 9.39
CA HIS A 67 -9.56 -15.24 7.98
C HIS A 67 -8.85 -16.39 7.27
N GLN A 68 -9.61 -17.17 6.49
CA GLN A 68 -9.06 -18.31 5.74
C GLN A 68 -8.11 -17.86 4.61
N SER A 69 -8.34 -16.68 4.04
CA SER A 69 -7.54 -16.10 2.96
C SER A 69 -7.59 -14.58 3.06
N LEU A 70 -6.47 -13.93 2.77
CA LEU A 70 -6.33 -12.47 2.77
C LEU A 70 -5.67 -12.00 1.49
N VAL A 71 -6.15 -10.89 0.95
CA VAL A 71 -5.55 -10.23 -0.21
C VAL A 71 -5.08 -8.85 0.19
N VAL A 72 -3.79 -8.60 0.04
CA VAL A 72 -3.17 -7.28 0.18
C VAL A 72 -3.07 -6.67 -1.21
N ILE A 73 -3.64 -5.48 -1.38
CA ILE A 73 -3.69 -4.80 -2.68
C ILE A 73 -2.75 -3.60 -2.64
N GLY A 74 -1.85 -3.48 -3.60
CA GLY A 74 -0.93 -2.34 -3.68
C GLY A 74 -0.04 -2.36 -4.92
N GLU A 75 0.56 -1.21 -5.24
CA GLU A 75 1.51 -1.10 -6.36
C GLU A 75 2.98 -1.13 -5.89
N ASP A 76 3.23 -0.81 -4.61
CA ASP A 76 4.55 -0.65 -4.01
C ASP A 76 5.33 -1.97 -3.96
N VAL A 77 6.59 -1.92 -4.37
CA VAL A 77 7.51 -3.05 -4.39
C VAL A 77 7.95 -3.42 -2.97
N ASP A 78 8.14 -2.44 -2.10
CA ASP A 78 8.50 -2.69 -0.71
C ASP A 78 7.43 -3.51 0.00
N LEU A 79 6.15 -3.27 -0.35
CA LEU A 79 5.04 -4.01 0.21
C LEU A 79 5.11 -5.50 -0.13
N ILE A 80 5.34 -5.88 -1.39
CA ILE A 80 5.46 -7.31 -1.75
C ILE A 80 6.73 -7.94 -1.16
N VAL A 81 7.83 -7.21 -1.08
CA VAL A 81 9.07 -7.68 -0.44
C VAL A 81 8.84 -8.00 1.04
N ILE A 82 8.18 -7.10 1.76
CA ILE A 82 7.85 -7.31 3.18
C ILE A 82 6.88 -8.49 3.35
N LEU A 83 5.91 -8.65 2.44
CA LEU A 83 5.00 -9.79 2.47
C LEU A 83 5.74 -11.11 2.23
N ILE A 84 6.71 -11.18 1.32
CA ILE A 84 7.52 -12.39 1.08
C ILE A 84 8.33 -12.74 2.32
N GLY A 85 8.96 -11.76 2.97
CA GLY A 85 9.76 -12.02 4.16
C GLY A 85 8.96 -12.46 5.38
N ILE A 86 7.67 -12.08 5.48
CA ILE A 86 6.83 -12.33 6.66
C ILE A 86 5.83 -13.48 6.45
N PHE A 87 5.24 -13.62 5.26
CA PHE A 87 4.14 -14.54 4.97
C PHE A 87 4.55 -15.74 4.12
N THR A 88 5.66 -16.39 4.47
CA THR A 88 6.16 -17.56 3.73
C THR A 88 5.28 -18.81 3.85
N PHE A 89 4.30 -18.85 4.77
CA PHE A 89 3.47 -20.04 5.03
C PHE A 89 1.98 -19.77 5.23
N TYR A 90 1.51 -18.53 5.05
CA TYR A 90 0.11 -18.16 5.28
C TYR A 90 -0.64 -17.99 3.95
N SER A 91 -1.96 -18.18 3.97
CA SER A 91 -2.88 -17.90 2.85
C SER A 91 -3.08 -16.40 2.60
N VAL A 92 -1.98 -15.68 2.44
CA VAL A 92 -1.97 -14.25 2.08
C VAL A 92 -1.56 -14.13 0.62
N TYR A 93 -2.24 -13.27 -0.13
CA TYR A 93 -1.95 -13.00 -1.54
C TYR A 93 -1.69 -11.51 -1.72
N PHE A 94 -0.80 -11.19 -2.64
CA PHE A 94 -0.57 -9.82 -3.07
C PHE A 94 -1.19 -9.61 -4.45
N LEU A 95 -2.09 -8.64 -4.56
CA LEU A 95 -2.69 -8.21 -5.82
C LEU A 95 -2.06 -6.88 -6.23
N LYS A 96 -1.36 -6.88 -7.35
CA LYS A 96 -0.92 -5.65 -8.01
C LYS A 96 -2.01 -5.21 -9.01
N PRO A 97 -2.68 -4.07 -8.79
CA PRO A 97 -3.66 -3.56 -9.74
C PRO A 97 -3.05 -3.32 -11.12
N GLY A 98 -3.83 -3.58 -12.17
CA GLY A 98 -3.42 -3.27 -13.54
C GLY A 98 -3.30 -1.76 -13.78
N LYS A 99 -2.41 -1.36 -14.68
CA LYS A 99 -2.20 0.05 -15.06
C LYS A 99 -2.13 0.21 -16.58
N GLY A 100 -3.09 0.95 -17.14
CA GLY A 100 -3.20 1.16 -18.59
C GLY A 100 -3.43 -0.16 -19.33
N LYS A 101 -2.44 -0.60 -20.13
CA LYS A 101 -2.49 -1.88 -20.87
C LYS A 101 -1.94 -3.07 -20.07
N ILE A 102 -1.39 -2.84 -18.89
CA ILE A 102 -0.84 -3.89 -18.03
C ILE A 102 -1.99 -4.52 -17.25
N ALA A 103 -2.14 -5.83 -17.37
CA ALA A 103 -3.14 -6.60 -16.64
C ALA A 103 -2.82 -6.63 -15.13
N GLU A 104 -3.85 -6.86 -14.33
CA GLU A 104 -3.67 -7.15 -12.91
C GLU A 104 -2.90 -8.46 -12.71
N MET A 105 -2.12 -8.54 -11.63
CA MET A 105 -1.33 -9.72 -11.29
C MET A 105 -1.52 -10.08 -9.83
N ILE A 106 -1.70 -11.39 -9.57
CA ILE A 106 -1.80 -11.94 -8.22
C ILE A 106 -0.58 -12.80 -7.96
N PHE A 107 0.05 -12.57 -6.81
CA PHE A 107 1.21 -13.31 -6.35
C PHE A 107 0.89 -13.95 -5.01
N SER A 108 1.34 -15.18 -4.81
CA SER A 108 1.40 -15.74 -3.47
C SER A 108 2.82 -15.62 -2.94
N PRO A 109 3.05 -14.96 -1.79
CA PRO A 109 4.38 -14.71 -1.25
C PRO A 109 5.20 -16.00 -1.07
N HIS A 110 4.55 -17.11 -0.69
CA HIS A 110 5.21 -18.41 -0.50
C HIS A 110 5.70 -19.08 -1.79
N THR A 111 5.16 -18.70 -2.96
CA THR A 111 5.57 -19.24 -4.27
C THR A 111 6.46 -18.29 -5.06
N ALA A 112 6.59 -17.05 -4.59
CA ALA A 112 7.24 -16.00 -5.36
C ALA A 112 8.76 -16.23 -5.51
N LEU A 113 9.36 -16.99 -4.59
CA LEU A 113 10.81 -17.12 -4.52
C LEU A 113 11.24 -18.44 -3.85
N GLU A 114 12.45 -18.88 -4.16
CA GLU A 114 13.07 -19.99 -3.45
C GLU A 114 13.19 -19.69 -1.95
N LYS A 115 12.92 -20.68 -1.10
CA LYS A 115 12.83 -20.51 0.35
C LYS A 115 14.03 -19.79 0.96
N THR A 116 15.24 -20.17 0.57
CA THR A 116 16.47 -19.54 1.10
C THR A 116 16.53 -18.05 0.78
N ILE A 117 16.08 -17.63 -0.40
CA ILE A 117 16.07 -16.22 -0.77
C ILE A 117 14.91 -15.52 -0.08
N ALA A 118 13.73 -16.15 0.01
CA ALA A 118 12.57 -15.59 0.72
C ALA A 118 12.87 -15.32 2.21
N ASP A 119 13.51 -16.27 2.89
CA ASP A 119 13.91 -16.14 4.30
C ASP A 119 14.93 -15.00 4.51
N ASN A 120 15.68 -14.61 3.47
CA ASN A 120 16.69 -13.56 3.51
C ASN A 120 16.29 -12.29 2.74
N ILE A 121 15.07 -12.19 2.20
CA ILE A 121 14.70 -11.15 1.24
C ILE A 121 14.77 -9.75 1.83
N LEU A 122 14.38 -9.59 3.10
CA LEU A 122 14.45 -8.31 3.80
C LEU A 122 15.90 -7.82 3.94
N PHE A 123 16.81 -8.75 4.23
CA PHE A 123 18.24 -8.43 4.31
C PHE A 123 18.80 -8.08 2.93
N ILE A 124 18.46 -8.85 1.90
CA ILE A 124 18.89 -8.60 0.52
C ILE A 124 18.40 -7.23 0.07
N HIS A 125 17.11 -6.93 0.25
CA HIS A 125 16.49 -5.66 -0.15
C HIS A 125 17.11 -4.45 0.56
N ALA A 126 17.34 -4.56 1.87
CA ALA A 126 17.99 -3.50 2.63
C ALA A 126 19.42 -3.20 2.13
N ASN A 127 20.15 -4.21 1.63
CA ASN A 127 21.49 -4.04 1.08
C ASN A 127 21.50 -3.63 -0.41
N SER A 128 20.48 -4.00 -1.19
CA SER A 128 20.39 -3.64 -2.61
C SER A 128 19.83 -2.24 -2.86
N GLY A 129 19.20 -1.64 -1.84
CA GLY A 129 18.58 -0.32 -1.91
C GLY A 129 17.06 -0.42 -1.87
N CYS A 130 16.48 0.03 -0.76
CA CYS A 130 15.03 -0.01 -0.50
C CYS A 130 14.27 0.98 -1.39
N ASP A 131 14.69 2.24 -1.37
CA ASP A 131 14.06 3.32 -2.14
C ASP A 131 14.86 3.59 -3.42
N THR A 132 14.64 2.81 -4.47
CA THR A 132 15.00 3.21 -5.83
C THR A 132 13.73 3.56 -6.61
N THR A 133 13.14 4.70 -6.29
CA THR A 133 12.13 5.38 -7.13
C THR A 133 12.69 6.64 -7.73
#